data_AF-F1BXC2-F1
#
_entry.id   AF-F1BXC2-F1
#
_cell.length_a   1.000
_cell.length_b   1.000
_cell.length_c   1.000
_cell.angle_alpha   90.00
_cell.angle_beta   90.00
_cell.angle_gamma   90.00
#
_symmetry.space_group_name_H-M   'P 1'
#
loop_
_entity.id
_entity.type
_entity.pdbx_description
1 polymer ?
#
loop_
_entity_poly.entity_id
_entity_poly.type
_entity_poly.pdbx_seq_one_letter_code
_entity_poly.pdbx_strand_id
1 'polypeptide(L)' 'TLAMIRQSGEGPVIIDYLKTPPSRERLVELIAAMNIKVRDLLREKGTPYHELGLGDAKWTDDELIDF' A
#
# COMPACT_ATOMS: atom_id res chain seq x y z
N THR A 1 6.91 6.60 -13.11
CA THR A 1 6.50 7.43 -11.97
C THR A 1 7.64 8.28 -11.42
N LEU A 2 8.71 7.74 -10.81
CA LEU A 2 9.80 8.56 -10.23
C LEU A 2 10.49 9.52 -11.23
N ALA A 3 10.76 9.05 -12.46
CA ALA A 3 11.38 9.87 -13.50
C ALA A 3 10.52 11.09 -13.87
N MET A 4 9.20 10.95 -13.89
CA MET A 4 8.26 12.04 -14.19
C MET A 4 8.24 13.09 -13.07
N ILE A 5 8.27 12.67 -11.81
CA ILE A 5 8.32 13.58 -10.65
C ILE A 5 9.63 14.38 -10.65
N ARG A 6 10.75 13.75 -10.98
CA ARG A 6 12.02 14.48 -11.12
C ARG A 6 12.00 15.48 -12.28
N GLN A 7 11.29 15.16 -13.36
CA GLN A 7 11.15 16.06 -14.52
C GLN A 7 10.26 17.27 -14.23
N SER A 8 9.35 17.21 -13.24
CA SER A 8 8.58 18.39 -12.80
C SER A 8 9.39 19.38 -11.95
N GLY A 9 10.66 19.08 -11.67
CA GLY A 9 11.53 19.90 -10.83
C GLY A 9 11.33 19.66 -9.32
N GLU A 10 10.47 18.72 -8.94
CA GLU A 10 10.24 18.36 -7.55
C GLU A 10 11.28 17.34 -7.06
N GLY A 11 11.72 17.52 -5.81
CA GLY A 11 12.61 16.58 -5.11
C GLY A 11 11.81 15.67 -4.17
N PRO A 12 11.30 14.51 -4.63
CA PRO A 12 10.53 13.64 -3.76
C PRO A 12 11.43 12.96 -2.74
N VAL A 13 10.89 12.76 -1.53
CA VAL A 13 11.49 11.86 -0.55
C VAL A 13 11.30 10.42 -1.02
N ILE A 14 12.39 9.66 -1.10
CA ILE A 14 12.37 8.25 -1.54
C ILE A 14 12.34 7.37 -0.30
N ILE A 15 11.33 6.51 -0.21
CA ILE A 15 11.17 5.53 0.87
C ILE A 15 11.24 4.13 0.28
N ASP A 16 12.18 3.31 0.76
CA ASP A 16 12.25 1.88 0.46
C ASP A 16 11.29 1.13 1.40
N TYR A 17 10.01 1.10 1.02
CA TYR A 17 8.93 0.59 1.89
C TYR A 17 9.06 -0.89 2.26
N LEU A 18 9.87 -1.68 1.54
CA LEU A 18 10.15 -3.07 1.90
C LEU A 18 11.15 -3.16 3.07
N LYS A 19 12.01 -2.16 3.25
CA LYS A 19 12.96 -2.09 4.38
C LYS A 19 12.47 -1.19 5.50
N THR A 20 11.71 -0.16 5.17
CA THR A 20 11.20 0.83 6.12
C THR A 20 9.72 1.07 5.81
N PRO A 21 8.86 0.09 6.13
CA PRO A 21 7.43 0.22 5.91
C PRO A 21 6.86 1.40 6.72
N PRO A 22 5.77 2.02 6.26
CA PRO A 22 5.06 3.01 7.08
C PRO A 22 4.53 2.37 8.36
N SER A 23 4.29 3.19 9.39
CA SER A 23 3.50 2.73 10.53
C SER A 23 2.06 2.45 10.10
N ARG A 24 1.32 1.69 10.92
CA ARG A 24 -0.09 1.41 10.70
C ARG A 24 -0.91 2.70 10.52
N GLU A 25 -0.72 3.66 11.42
CA GLU A 25 -1.42 4.96 11.37
C GLU A 25 -1.11 5.68 10.06
N ARG A 26 0.16 5.69 9.66
CA ARG A 26 0.58 6.32 8.41
C ARG A 26 0.01 5.61 7.19
N LEU A 27 -0.11 4.29 7.21
CA LEU A 27 -0.71 3.52 6.12
C LEU A 27 -2.21 3.84 5.97
N VAL A 28 -2.94 3.93 7.09
CA VAL A 28 -4.36 4.33 7.11
C VAL A 28 -4.55 5.73 6.53
N GLU A 29 -3.72 6.69 6.94
CA GLU A 29 -3.76 8.05 6.38
C GLU A 29 -3.53 8.08 4.87
N LEU A 30 -2.57 7.29 4.38
CA LEU A 30 -2.26 7.21 2.94
C LEU A 30 -3.42 6.60 2.17
N ILE A 31 -4.05 5.53 2.67
CA ILE A 31 -5.21 4.90 2.03
C ILE A 31 -6.38 5.88 1.93
N ALA A 32 -6.67 6.61 3.00
CA ALA A 32 -7.68 7.65 3.02
C ALA A 32 -7.38 8.78 2.00
N ALA A 33 -6.12 9.25 1.95
CA ALA A 33 -5.70 10.29 1.02
C ALA A 33 -5.76 9.84 -0.46
N MET A 34 -5.52 8.55 -0.72
CA MET A 34 -5.67 7.96 -2.07
C MET A 34 -7.14 7.77 -2.48
N ASN A 35 -8.07 7.78 -1.53
CA ASN A 35 -9.51 7.56 -1.75
C ASN A 35 -9.81 6.25 -2.48
N ILE A 36 -9.14 5.17 -2.07
CA ILE A 36 -9.34 3.80 -2.56
C ILE A 36 -9.73 2.88 -1.40
N LYS A 37 -10.24 1.68 -1.71
CA LYS A 37 -10.47 0.67 -0.67
C LYS A 37 -9.14 0.02 -0.29
N VAL A 38 -9.02 -0.46 0.95
CA VAL A 38 -7.83 -1.21 1.42
C VAL A 38 -7.50 -2.37 0.47
N ARG A 39 -8.54 -3.11 0.05
CA ARG A 39 -8.41 -4.25 -0.85
C ARG A 39 -7.82 -3.91 -2.22
N ASP A 40 -8.04 -2.68 -2.71
CA ASP A 40 -7.50 -2.22 -3.99
C ASP A 40 -5.98 -1.93 -3.91
N LEU A 41 -5.43 -1.77 -2.69
CA LEU A 41 -3.99 -1.57 -2.46
C LEU A 41 -3.21 -2.88 -2.42
N LEU A 42 -3.87 -4.03 -2.22
CA LEU A 42 -3.22 -5.32 -2.08
C LEU A 42 -2.53 -5.73 -3.39
N ARG A 43 -1.26 -6.13 -3.29
CA ARG A 43 -0.50 -6.65 -4.42
C ARG A 43 -0.68 -8.17 -4.50
N GLU A 44 -1.15 -8.67 -5.64
CA GLU A 44 -1.32 -10.12 -5.88
C GLU A 44 -0.02 -10.81 -6.28
N LYS A 45 0.73 -10.21 -7.21
CA LYS A 45 1.90 -10.87 -7.81
C LYS A 45 3.08 -10.89 -6.84
N GLY A 46 3.61 -12.07 -6.56
CA GLY A 46 4.79 -12.24 -5.71
C GLY A 46 4.52 -11.97 -4.24
N THR A 47 3.29 -12.20 -3.80
CA THR A 47 2.86 -12.17 -2.39
C THR A 47 2.05 -13.44 -2.10
N PRO A 48 1.80 -13.77 -0.82
CA PRO A 48 0.91 -14.88 -0.43
C PRO A 48 -0.58 -14.63 -0.69
N TYR A 49 -0.96 -13.64 -1.50
CA TYR A 49 -2.35 -13.18 -1.66
C TYR A 49 -3.33 -14.32 -1.95
N HIS A 50 -3.00 -15.21 -2.90
CA HIS A 50 -3.85 -16.36 -3.24
C HIS A 50 -3.80 -17.49 -2.21
N GLU A 51 -2.63 -17.72 -1.59
CA GLU A 51 -2.44 -18.78 -0.58
C GLU A 51 -3.23 -18.48 0.70
N LEU A 52 -3.33 -17.20 1.07
CA LEU A 52 -4.08 -16.74 2.25
C LEU A 52 -5.52 -16.31 1.93
N GLY A 53 -5.90 -16.27 0.66
CA GLY A 53 -7.23 -15.83 0.22
C GLY A 53 -7.54 -14.39 0.65
N LEU A 54 -6.58 -13.47 0.50
CA LEU A 54 -6.73 -12.07 0.97
C LEU A 54 -7.81 -11.29 0.20
N GLY A 55 -8.26 -11.82 -0.94
CA GLY A 55 -9.40 -11.29 -1.69
C GLY A 55 -10.77 -11.59 -1.05
N ASP A 56 -10.86 -12.55 -0.12
CA ASP A 56 -12.13 -13.02 0.43
C ASP A 56 -12.85 -11.93 1.25
N ALA A 57 -14.16 -11.77 1.05
CA ALA A 57 -14.99 -10.79 1.79
C ALA A 57 -15.06 -11.04 3.31
N LYS A 58 -14.50 -12.16 3.79
CA LYS A 58 -14.37 -12.48 5.22
C LYS A 58 -13.39 -11.54 5.94
N TRP A 59 -12.41 -10.99 5.22
CA TRP A 59 -11.41 -10.08 5.78
C TRP A 59 -11.97 -8.68 5.90
N THR A 60 -11.81 -8.11 7.09
CA THR A 60 -12.05 -6.69 7.36
C THR A 60 -10.88 -5.84 6.88
N ASP A 61 -11.12 -4.54 6.68
CA ASP A 61 -10.09 -3.60 6.26
C ASP A 61 -8.94 -3.50 7.29
N ASP A 62 -9.25 -3.54 8.60
CA ASP A 62 -8.25 -3.54 9.66
C ASP A 62 -7.35 -4.79 9.62
N GLU A 63 -7.94 -5.98 9.43
CA GLU A 63 -7.17 -7.22 9.29
C GLU A 63 -6.27 -7.20 8.05
N LEU A 64 -6.74 -6.63 6.94
CA LEU A 64 -5.95 -6.48 5.72
C LEU A 64 -4.79 -5.49 5.87
N ILE A 65 -4.93 -4.49 6.75
CA ILE A 65 -3.87 -3.51 7.06
C ILE A 65 -2.77 -4.13 7.94
N ASP A 66 -3.12 -5.11 8.77
CA ASP A 66 -2.22 -5.73 9.74
C ASP A 66 -1.46 -6.97 9.18
N PHE A 67 -1.68 -7.33 7.91
CA PHE A 67 -0.97 -8.41 7.19
C PHE A 67 0.43 -7.99 6.69
#